data_AF-A0A916A581-F1
#
_entry.id   AF-A0A916A581-F1
#
_cell.length_a   1.000
_cell.length_b   1.000
_cell.length_c   1.000
_cell.angle_alpha   90.00
_cell.angle_beta   90.00
_cell.angle_gamma   90.00
#
_symmetry.space_group_name_H-M   'P 1'
#
loop_
_entity.id
_entity.type
_entity.pdbx_description
1 polymer ?
#
loop_
_entity_poly.entity_id
_entity_poly.type
_entity_poly.pdbx_seq_one_letter_code
_entity_poly.pdbx_strand_id
1 'polypeptide(L)'
;MSDDTPRVARLKAMLEQLASQSPAVEPEDPKAAETRGDLSPLQAAAAAAPALTLDEYRALTITLPRPTEAQMRAFAVFVSGAHSWYKHLPLYPPGAPFQFFLDPGAGMDLHVRGTRVQAEPRLTRGFHYSWIPTAQYREQFGHLAFSRSAGTTVYTQAPNGTATAVGDDAPSVYDATSQSMRRLPHEVIAAGSAWVSGLVHDEGARPQWLLMCATEQAKAAWPAESGGPQALLRILARCEVISEAQSQYYKEREDDPNRIPDQHGWSMFEQDTELLRLLAPERQRQHDGMVTSMMRMVSLVGGAPACS
;
A
#
# COMPACT_ATOMS: atom_id res chain seq x y z
N MET A 1 -42.84 -3.79 -4.76
CA MET A 1 -41.64 -3.86 -5.60
C MET A 1 -41.59 -2.56 -6.38
N SER A 2 -40.73 -1.63 -5.96
CA SER A 2 -40.58 -0.32 -6.62
C SER A 2 -39.85 -0.53 -7.93
N ASP A 3 -40.37 0.05 -9.00
CA ASP A 3 -39.83 -0.05 -10.36
C ASP A 3 -38.59 0.85 -10.49
N ASP A 4 -37.40 0.24 -10.36
CA ASP A 4 -36.08 0.91 -10.42
C ASP A 4 -35.62 1.26 -11.85
N THR A 5 -36.45 0.96 -12.86
CA THR A 5 -36.19 1.20 -14.29
C THR A 5 -35.73 2.63 -14.62
N PRO A 6 -36.28 3.71 -14.00
CA PRO A 6 -35.84 5.07 -14.29
C PRO A 6 -34.40 5.36 -13.84
N ARG A 7 -33.94 4.70 -12.75
CA ARG A 7 -32.62 4.93 -12.16
C ARG A 7 -31.51 4.27 -12.99
N VAL A 8 -31.77 3.05 -13.47
CA VAL A 8 -30.86 2.31 -14.36
C VAL A 8 -30.68 3.03 -15.71
N ALA A 9 -31.77 3.57 -16.27
CA ALA A 9 -31.71 4.34 -17.51
C ALA A 9 -30.88 5.63 -17.37
N ARG A 10 -31.00 6.32 -16.22
CA ARG A 10 -30.24 7.54 -15.92
C ARG A 10 -28.75 7.28 -15.74
N LEU A 11 -28.38 6.18 -15.08
CA LEU A 11 -26.97 5.75 -14.96
C LEU A 11 -26.36 5.47 -16.33
N LYS A 12 -27.10 4.75 -17.18
CA LYS A 12 -26.62 4.39 -18.52
C LYS A 12 -26.33 5.63 -19.37
N ALA A 13 -27.21 6.63 -19.34
CA ALA A 13 -27.02 7.89 -20.06
C ALA A 13 -25.83 8.72 -19.53
N MET A 14 -25.63 8.79 -18.21
CA MET A 14 -24.45 9.45 -17.63
C MET A 14 -23.14 8.75 -18.00
N LEU A 15 -23.13 7.43 -18.04
CA LEU A 15 -21.96 6.63 -18.41
C LEU A 15 -21.60 6.79 -19.88
N GLU A 16 -22.60 6.84 -20.77
CA GLU A 16 -22.39 7.12 -22.20
C GLU A 16 -21.83 8.55 -22.42
N GLN A 17 -22.29 9.53 -21.63
CA GLN A 17 -21.76 10.89 -21.68
C GLN A 17 -20.30 10.98 -21.19
N LEU A 18 -19.93 10.27 -20.12
CA LEU A 18 -18.56 10.24 -19.61
C LEU A 18 -17.60 9.49 -20.54
N ALA A 19 -18.06 8.40 -21.18
CA ALA A 19 -17.26 7.68 -22.18
C ALA A 19 -16.97 8.52 -23.44
N SER A 20 -17.84 9.49 -23.76
CA SER A 20 -17.62 10.44 -24.85
C SER A 20 -16.65 11.57 -24.52
N GLN A 21 -16.22 11.68 -23.25
CA GLN A 21 -15.32 12.71 -22.74
C GLN A 21 -13.93 12.16 -22.36
N SER A 22 -13.46 11.07 -22.98
CA SER A 22 -12.08 10.61 -22.80
C SER A 22 -11.11 11.77 -23.12
N PRO A 23 -10.33 12.27 -22.14
CA PRO A 23 -9.32 13.26 -22.43
C PRO A 23 -8.25 12.60 -23.30
N ALA A 24 -7.76 13.34 -24.30
CA ALA A 24 -6.52 12.98 -24.96
C ALA A 24 -5.45 12.80 -23.86
N VAL A 25 -4.74 11.67 -23.89
CA VAL A 25 -3.57 11.46 -23.04
C VAL A 25 -2.54 12.49 -23.48
N GLU A 26 -2.50 13.63 -22.79
CA GLU A 26 -1.43 14.59 -23.00
C GLU A 26 -0.11 13.94 -22.59
N PRO A 27 0.96 14.12 -23.38
CA PRO A 27 2.28 13.62 -23.02
C PRO A 27 2.66 14.19 -21.65
N GLU A 28 3.22 13.33 -20.78
CA GLU A 28 3.70 13.72 -19.45
C GLU A 28 4.48 15.04 -19.51
N ASP A 29 4.04 16.03 -18.73
CA ASP A 29 4.70 17.32 -18.61
C ASP A 29 6.15 17.10 -18.11
N PRO A 30 7.18 17.43 -18.91
CA PRO A 30 8.58 17.24 -18.53
C PRO A 30 8.98 18.03 -17.27
N LYS A 31 8.16 18.98 -16.80
CA LYS A 31 8.38 19.70 -15.53
C LYS A 31 8.02 18.92 -14.27
N ALA A 32 7.24 17.83 -14.36
CA ALA A 32 6.99 16.97 -13.20
C ALA A 32 8.25 16.22 -12.72
N ALA A 33 9.31 16.17 -13.54
CA ALA A 33 10.59 15.57 -13.18
C ALA A 33 11.51 16.48 -12.34
N GLU A 34 11.24 17.79 -12.27
CA GLU A 34 12.16 18.79 -11.66
C GLU A 34 11.95 19.04 -10.15
N THR A 35 11.04 18.31 -9.49
CA THR A 35 10.92 18.30 -8.02
C THR A 35 11.31 16.94 -7.42
N ARG A 36 12.38 16.31 -7.91
CA ARG A 36 13.10 15.29 -7.13
C ARG A 36 13.77 15.98 -5.95
N GLY A 37 13.01 16.14 -4.87
CA GLY A 37 13.55 16.52 -3.56
C GLY A 37 14.73 15.60 -3.23
N ASP A 38 15.76 16.17 -2.63
CA ASP A 38 16.99 15.44 -2.32
C ASP A 38 16.66 14.12 -1.63
N LEU A 39 17.17 13.02 -2.19
CA LEU A 39 17.09 11.71 -1.58
C LEU A 39 17.67 11.81 -0.17
N SER A 40 17.01 11.19 0.80
CA SER A 40 17.63 11.02 2.12
C SER A 40 18.97 10.29 2.00
N PRO A 41 19.89 10.47 2.95
CA PRO A 41 21.16 9.75 2.96
C PRO A 41 21.00 8.23 2.83
N LEU A 42 19.94 7.67 3.43
CA LEU A 42 19.66 6.24 3.36
C LEU A 42 19.10 5.81 2.00
N GLN A 43 18.25 6.63 1.37
CA GLN A 43 17.80 6.39 -0.01
C GLN A 43 18.96 6.47 -1.01
N ALA A 44 19.85 7.46 -0.86
CA ALA A 44 21.04 7.58 -1.69
C ALA A 44 21.96 6.37 -1.51
N ALA A 45 22.15 5.90 -0.28
CA ALA A 45 22.92 4.69 0.01
C ALA A 45 22.27 3.44 -0.61
N ALA A 46 20.94 3.28 -0.50
CA ALA A 46 20.21 2.17 -1.10
C ALA A 46 20.26 2.18 -2.65
N ALA A 47 20.11 3.36 -3.26
CA ALA A 47 20.16 3.51 -4.71
C ALA A 47 21.56 3.23 -5.29
N ALA A 48 22.62 3.63 -4.57
CA ALA A 48 24.01 3.39 -4.95
C ALA A 48 24.51 1.98 -4.59
N ALA A 49 23.75 1.21 -3.81
CA ALA A 49 24.18 -0.07 -3.28
C ALA A 49 24.43 -1.11 -4.39
N PRO A 50 25.50 -1.92 -4.28
CA PRO A 50 25.69 -3.06 -5.17
C PRO A 50 24.56 -4.07 -4.97
N ALA A 51 24.10 -4.68 -6.07
CA ALA A 51 23.13 -5.77 -6.01
C ALA A 51 23.77 -7.04 -5.48
N LEU A 52 23.05 -7.75 -4.62
CA LEU A 52 23.42 -9.10 -4.21
C LEU A 52 23.09 -10.09 -5.34
N THR A 53 23.91 -11.12 -5.46
CA THR A 53 23.49 -12.38 -6.07
C THR A 53 22.51 -13.11 -5.16
N LEU A 54 21.76 -14.07 -5.70
CA LEU A 54 20.85 -14.88 -4.89
C LEU A 54 21.57 -15.63 -3.75
N ASP A 55 22.78 -16.15 -4.01
CA ASP A 55 23.53 -16.89 -2.99
C ASP A 55 24.09 -16.00 -1.88
N GLU A 56 24.54 -14.79 -2.21
CA GLU A 56 24.92 -13.80 -1.18
C GLU A 56 23.71 -13.41 -0.31
N TYR A 57 22.54 -13.21 -0.92
CA TYR A 57 21.32 -12.90 -0.17
C TYR A 57 20.85 -14.07 0.71
N ARG A 58 20.98 -15.32 0.23
CA ARG A 58 20.74 -16.51 1.05
C ARG A 58 21.70 -16.56 2.23
N ALA A 59 23.00 -16.37 2.01
CA ALA A 59 23.99 -16.34 3.07
C ALA A 59 23.69 -15.24 4.11
N LEU A 60 23.21 -14.08 3.67
CA LEU A 60 22.82 -12.98 4.54
C LEU A 60 21.59 -13.31 5.42
N THR A 61 20.66 -14.11 4.91
CA THR A 61 19.36 -14.36 5.55
C THR A 61 19.22 -15.74 6.18
N ILE A 62 20.17 -16.65 5.95
CA ILE A 62 20.10 -18.05 6.41
C ILE A 62 20.02 -18.19 7.94
N THR A 63 20.57 -17.22 8.67
CA THR A 63 20.57 -17.21 10.14
C THR A 63 19.30 -16.60 10.74
N LEU A 64 18.43 -16.00 9.91
CA LEU A 64 17.17 -15.42 10.37
C LEU A 64 16.13 -16.52 10.61
N PRO A 65 15.35 -16.44 11.70
CA PRO A 65 14.18 -17.29 11.87
C PRO A 65 13.24 -17.16 10.67
N ARG A 66 12.80 -18.30 10.12
CA ARG A 66 11.79 -18.30 9.04
C ARG A 66 10.47 -17.77 9.60
N PRO A 67 9.84 -16.76 8.96
CA PRO A 67 8.55 -16.27 9.43
C PRO A 67 7.50 -17.37 9.29
N THR A 68 6.60 -17.47 10.26
CA THR A 68 5.44 -18.37 10.19
C THR A 68 4.36 -17.80 9.29
N GLU A 69 3.43 -18.63 8.82
CA GLU A 69 2.27 -18.14 8.05
C GLU A 69 1.44 -17.11 8.87
N ALA A 70 1.30 -17.32 10.18
CA ALA A 70 0.61 -16.38 11.05
C ALA A 70 1.32 -15.01 11.08
N GLN A 71 2.66 -14.99 11.13
CA GLN A 71 3.44 -13.76 11.05
C GLN A 71 3.29 -13.09 9.67
N MET A 72 3.27 -13.86 8.58
CA MET A 72 3.04 -13.32 7.23
C MET A 72 1.64 -12.68 7.10
N ARG A 73 0.60 -13.32 7.63
CA ARG A 73 -0.77 -12.78 7.63
C ARG A 73 -0.86 -11.50 8.47
N ALA A 74 -0.27 -11.52 9.66
CA ALA A 74 -0.19 -10.34 10.53
C ALA A 74 0.57 -9.19 9.84
N PHE A 75 1.65 -9.51 9.13
CA PHE A 75 2.44 -8.53 8.39
C PHE A 75 1.65 -7.93 7.22
N ALA A 76 0.93 -8.74 6.45
CA ALA A 76 0.09 -8.22 5.36
C ALA A 76 -0.93 -7.19 5.88
N VAL A 77 -1.65 -7.51 6.95
CA VAL A 77 -2.59 -6.57 7.59
C VAL A 77 -1.89 -5.32 8.11
N PHE A 78 -0.76 -5.49 8.80
CA PHE A 78 0.02 -4.36 9.34
C PHE A 78 0.46 -3.40 8.24
N VAL A 79 1.01 -3.93 7.15
CA VAL A 79 1.50 -3.11 6.04
C VAL A 79 0.33 -2.41 5.36
N SER A 80 -0.78 -3.11 5.08
CA SER A 80 -2.00 -2.54 4.48
C SER A 80 -2.59 -1.39 5.28
N GLY A 81 -2.46 -1.41 6.61
CA GLY A 81 -2.87 -0.31 7.49
C GLY A 81 -1.85 0.83 7.60
N ALA A 82 -0.68 0.71 6.97
CA ALA A 82 0.33 1.75 7.01
C ALA A 82 -0.06 2.94 6.12
N HIS A 83 0.00 4.12 6.72
CA HIS A 83 -0.50 5.38 6.19
C HIS A 83 0.13 5.78 4.86
N SER A 84 -0.76 6.31 4.04
CA SER A 84 -0.51 7.13 2.86
C SER A 84 0.15 6.46 1.67
N TRP A 85 0.78 5.29 1.80
CA TRP A 85 1.32 4.65 0.60
C TRP A 85 0.21 4.23 -0.36
N TYR A 86 -0.93 3.77 0.16
CA TYR A 86 -2.10 3.36 -0.63
C TYR A 86 -2.61 4.46 -1.57
N LYS A 87 -2.40 5.74 -1.23
CA LYS A 87 -2.81 6.90 -2.03
C LYS A 87 -2.07 7.04 -3.36
N HIS A 88 -0.91 6.38 -3.47
CA HIS A 88 -0.10 6.40 -4.69
C HIS A 88 -0.16 5.07 -5.46
N LEU A 89 -1.05 4.16 -5.05
CA LEU A 89 -1.33 2.97 -5.85
C LEU A 89 -2.52 3.23 -6.76
N PRO A 90 -2.59 2.56 -7.93
CA PRO A 90 -3.83 2.50 -8.68
C PRO A 90 -4.95 2.03 -7.76
N LEU A 91 -6.07 2.74 -7.77
CA LEU A 91 -7.17 2.43 -6.86
C LEU A 91 -7.73 1.03 -7.17
N TYR A 92 -8.00 0.76 -8.44
CA TYR A 92 -8.56 -0.51 -8.90
C TYR A 92 -7.48 -1.56 -9.24
N PRO A 93 -7.82 -2.86 -9.16
CA PRO A 93 -6.98 -3.93 -9.67
C PRO A 93 -6.56 -3.71 -11.15
N PRO A 94 -5.40 -4.24 -11.58
CA PRO A 94 -4.50 -5.12 -10.82
C PRO A 94 -3.66 -4.40 -9.75
N GLY A 95 -3.65 -3.06 -9.69
CA GLY A 95 -2.80 -2.32 -8.77
C GLY A 95 -1.37 -2.19 -9.28
N ALA A 96 -0.39 -2.13 -8.36
CA ALA A 96 1.03 -2.04 -8.67
C ALA A 96 1.85 -3.06 -7.87
N PRO A 97 3.08 -3.39 -8.33
CA PRO A 97 3.96 -4.31 -7.63
C PRO A 97 4.35 -3.82 -6.23
N PHE A 98 4.24 -4.72 -5.26
CA PHE A 98 4.61 -4.52 -3.87
C PHE A 98 5.52 -5.66 -3.45
N GLN A 99 6.75 -5.36 -3.03
CA GLN A 99 7.80 -6.33 -2.79
C GLN A 99 7.91 -6.68 -1.30
N PHE A 100 7.99 -7.97 -0.99
CA PHE A 100 8.25 -8.49 0.35
C PHE A 100 9.55 -9.29 0.38
N PHE A 101 10.34 -9.13 1.44
CA PHE A 101 11.65 -9.77 1.58
C PHE A 101 12.03 -9.94 3.04
N LEU A 102 13.11 -10.67 3.32
CA LEU A 102 13.72 -10.76 4.65
C LEU A 102 14.83 -9.73 4.81
N ASP A 103 14.83 -9.04 5.95
CA ASP A 103 15.84 -8.04 6.28
C ASP A 103 16.37 -8.23 7.71
N PRO A 104 17.68 -8.44 7.92
CA PRO A 104 18.28 -8.40 9.25
C PRO A 104 17.98 -7.10 10.02
N GLY A 105 17.80 -5.99 9.33
CA GLY A 105 17.42 -4.69 9.87
C GLY A 105 15.91 -4.49 10.12
N ALA A 106 15.07 -5.50 9.84
CA ALA A 106 13.62 -5.36 9.98
C ALA A 106 13.21 -4.95 11.40
N GLY A 107 12.38 -3.90 11.47
CA GLY A 107 11.91 -3.31 12.73
C GLY A 107 12.97 -2.50 13.49
N MET A 108 14.11 -2.15 12.90
CA MET A 108 15.16 -1.31 13.51
C MET A 108 15.17 0.11 12.92
N ASP A 109 15.85 1.04 13.59
CA ASP A 109 16.19 2.34 13.01
C ASP A 109 17.54 2.24 12.28
N LEU A 110 17.58 2.72 11.03
CA LEU A 110 18.78 2.68 10.19
C LEU A 110 19.34 4.10 10.04
N HIS A 111 20.59 4.29 10.45
CA HIS A 111 21.28 5.58 10.43
C HIS A 111 22.50 5.53 9.52
N VAL A 112 22.61 6.48 8.59
CA VAL A 112 23.82 6.63 7.77
C VAL A 112 24.85 7.47 8.52
N ARG A 113 26.05 6.92 8.73
CA ARG A 113 27.21 7.60 9.33
C ARG A 113 28.40 7.48 8.38
N GLY A 114 28.61 8.52 7.56
CA GLY A 114 29.60 8.49 6.48
C GLY A 114 29.19 7.48 5.41
N THR A 115 30.04 6.49 5.15
CA THR A 115 29.77 5.40 4.18
C THR A 115 29.10 4.18 4.79
N ARG A 116 28.83 4.19 6.11
CA ARG A 116 28.26 3.05 6.83
C ARG A 116 26.81 3.31 7.23
N VAL A 117 26.06 2.23 7.34
CA VAL A 117 24.70 2.17 7.85
C VAL A 117 24.74 1.42 9.18
N GLN A 118 24.28 2.08 10.23
CA GLN A 118 24.14 1.50 11.56
C GLN A 118 22.67 1.17 11.82
N ALA A 119 22.40 -0.07 12.20
CA ALA A 119 21.08 -0.49 12.65
C ALA A 119 21.01 -0.43 14.18
N GLU A 120 20.04 0.30 14.72
CA GLU A 120 19.80 0.45 16.15
C GLU A 120 18.41 -0.12 16.51
N PRO A 121 18.31 -1.04 17.51
CA PRO A 121 17.01 -1.53 17.95
C PRO A 121 16.16 -0.41 18.53
N ARG A 122 14.88 -0.38 18.14
CA ARG A 122 13.84 0.44 18.77
C ARG A 122 13.48 -0.17 20.11
N LEU A 123 13.81 0.52 21.20
CA LEU A 123 13.53 0.05 22.55
C LEU A 123 12.12 0.43 23.05
N THR A 124 11.56 1.51 22.52
CA THR A 124 10.27 2.05 22.94
C THR A 124 9.36 2.28 21.74
N ARG A 125 8.05 2.38 22.00
CA ARG A 125 7.08 2.78 20.99
C ARG A 125 7.23 4.27 20.70
N GLY A 126 7.32 4.62 19.42
CA GLY A 126 7.37 6.00 18.99
C GLY A 126 6.00 6.62 18.73
N PHE A 127 6.01 7.85 18.19
CA PHE A 127 4.80 8.60 17.87
C PHE A 127 4.05 8.03 16.65
N HIS A 128 4.78 7.51 15.67
CA HIS A 128 4.19 6.96 14.45
C HIS A 128 3.72 5.52 14.69
N TYR A 129 2.57 5.13 14.13
CA TYR A 129 1.97 3.81 14.39
C TYR A 129 2.87 2.63 13.96
N SER A 130 3.71 2.82 12.95
CA SER A 130 4.70 1.83 12.50
C SER A 130 5.96 1.78 13.37
N TRP A 131 6.10 2.71 14.32
CA TRP A 131 7.23 2.80 15.24
C TRP A 131 6.99 1.93 16.47
N ILE A 132 6.90 0.62 16.24
CA ILE A 132 6.83 -0.39 17.30
C ILE A 132 8.25 -0.83 17.74
N PRO A 133 8.44 -1.22 19.02
CA PRO A 133 9.71 -1.76 19.49
C PRO A 133 10.19 -2.95 18.64
N THR A 134 11.50 -3.07 18.39
CA THR A 134 12.06 -4.09 17.48
C THR A 134 11.74 -5.51 17.94
N ALA A 135 11.78 -5.76 19.24
CA ALA A 135 11.44 -7.07 19.79
C ALA A 135 9.97 -7.44 19.49
N GLN A 136 9.05 -6.49 19.72
CA GLN A 136 7.63 -6.67 19.41
C GLN A 136 7.38 -6.82 17.90
N TYR A 137 8.08 -6.05 17.07
CA TYR A 137 8.03 -6.21 15.61
C TYR A 137 8.41 -7.63 15.20
N ARG A 138 9.55 -8.12 15.69
CA ARG A 138 10.08 -9.44 15.31
C ARG A 138 9.26 -10.60 15.86
N GLU A 139 8.63 -10.42 17.02
CA GLU A 139 7.64 -11.37 17.52
C GLU A 139 6.43 -11.46 16.57
N GLN A 140 5.89 -10.33 16.16
CA GLN A 140 4.66 -10.29 15.34
C GLN A 140 4.90 -10.63 13.86
N PHE A 141 6.05 -10.25 13.31
CA PHE A 141 6.29 -10.25 11.85
C PHE A 141 7.59 -10.97 11.45
N GLY A 142 8.38 -11.44 12.41
CA GLY A 142 9.72 -11.97 12.13
C GLY A 142 10.64 -10.91 11.55
N HIS A 143 11.39 -11.26 10.51
CA HIS A 143 12.29 -10.35 9.81
C HIS A 143 11.72 -9.91 8.45
N LEU A 144 10.40 -9.95 8.30
CA LEU A 144 9.74 -9.47 7.09
C LEU A 144 9.92 -7.97 6.95
N ALA A 145 10.22 -7.53 5.74
CA ALA A 145 10.27 -6.14 5.32
C ALA A 145 9.53 -6.00 3.99
N PHE A 146 9.24 -4.76 3.60
CA PHE A 146 8.58 -4.48 2.34
C PHE A 146 9.20 -3.27 1.64
N SER A 147 8.96 -3.19 0.34
CA SER A 147 9.29 -2.07 -0.52
C SER A 147 8.17 -1.91 -1.54
N ARG A 148 7.93 -0.69 -1.99
CA ARG A 148 6.98 -0.38 -3.06
C ARG A 148 7.76 0.13 -4.26
N SER A 149 7.21 0.08 -5.46
CA SER A 149 7.90 0.63 -6.64
C SER A 149 7.66 2.13 -6.90
N ALA A 150 6.86 2.85 -6.10
CA ALA A 150 6.52 4.26 -6.32
C ALA A 150 5.83 4.91 -5.11
N GLY A 151 6.16 6.14 -4.67
CA GLY A 151 5.37 6.88 -3.68
C GLY A 151 6.00 8.15 -3.10
N THR A 152 5.25 8.92 -2.30
CA THR A 152 5.78 10.12 -1.63
C THR A 152 6.54 9.76 -0.36
N THR A 153 7.75 10.30 -0.22
CA THR A 153 8.60 10.17 0.98
C THR A 153 8.02 11.03 2.12
N VAL A 154 7.83 10.46 3.32
CA VAL A 154 7.42 11.24 4.50
C VAL A 154 8.66 11.80 5.19
N TYR A 155 8.79 13.13 5.17
CA TYR A 155 9.81 13.82 5.94
C TYR A 155 9.33 14.03 7.37
N THR A 156 10.05 13.51 8.37
CA THR A 156 9.86 13.93 9.75
C THR A 156 10.98 14.87 10.17
N GLN A 157 10.62 16.09 10.59
CA GLN A 157 11.56 17.01 11.22
C GLN A 157 11.77 16.58 12.68
N ALA A 158 12.95 16.06 12.98
CA ALA A 158 13.40 15.92 14.36
C ALA A 158 14.05 17.24 14.85
N PRO A 159 14.04 17.53 16.16
CA PRO A 159 14.65 18.75 16.73
C PRO A 159 16.16 18.91 16.46
N ASN A 160 16.84 17.84 16.05
CA ASN A 160 18.25 17.79 15.70
C ASN A 160 18.53 17.71 14.19
N GLY A 161 17.51 17.90 13.34
CA GLY A 161 17.64 17.90 11.88
C GLY A 161 17.31 16.55 11.25
N THR A 162 16.14 16.48 10.62
CA THR A 162 15.67 15.48 9.63
C THR A 162 15.89 13.99 9.95
N ALA A 163 14.78 13.31 10.29
CA ALA A 163 14.63 11.88 10.06
C ALA A 163 13.75 11.70 8.82
N THR A 164 14.34 11.32 7.70
CA THR A 164 13.54 10.96 6.52
C THR A 164 13.08 9.52 6.70
N ALA A 165 11.77 9.27 6.64
CA ALA A 165 11.31 7.92 6.37
C ALA A 165 11.74 7.62 4.93
N VAL A 166 12.62 6.64 4.75
CA VAL A 166 13.11 6.21 3.43
C VAL A 166 11.90 6.01 2.53
N GLY A 167 11.84 6.71 1.40
CA GLY A 167 10.89 6.36 0.35
C GLY A 167 11.19 4.94 -0.09
N ASP A 168 10.20 4.08 0.00
CA ASP A 168 10.31 2.63 -0.14
C ASP A 168 10.57 2.16 -1.59
N ASP A 169 11.03 3.05 -2.48
CA ASP A 169 11.06 2.89 -3.95
C ASP A 169 12.19 2.00 -4.48
N ALA A 170 13.18 1.68 -3.65
CA ALA A 170 14.35 0.87 -3.99
C ALA A 170 14.47 -0.33 -3.05
N PRO A 171 14.00 -1.53 -3.45
CA PRO A 171 14.06 -2.72 -2.60
C PRO A 171 15.52 -3.04 -2.24
N SER A 172 15.84 -2.86 -0.96
CA SER A 172 17.18 -3.01 -0.41
C SER A 172 17.14 -3.65 0.96
N VAL A 173 18.23 -4.31 1.33
CA VAL A 173 18.39 -5.06 2.59
C VAL A 173 19.60 -4.53 3.36
N TYR A 174 19.52 -4.55 4.68
CA TYR A 174 20.66 -4.23 5.52
C TYR A 174 21.64 -5.42 5.63
N ASP A 175 22.90 -5.19 5.27
CA ASP A 175 24.00 -6.13 5.48
C ASP A 175 24.78 -5.71 6.74
N ALA A 176 24.55 -6.44 7.83
CA ALA A 176 25.19 -6.19 9.11
C ALA A 176 26.72 -6.39 9.10
N THR A 177 27.23 -7.24 8.19
CA THR A 177 28.67 -7.53 8.10
C THR A 177 29.41 -6.36 7.47
N SER A 178 28.89 -5.82 6.37
CA SER A 178 29.47 -4.65 5.70
C SER A 178 28.98 -3.33 6.28
N GLN A 179 27.99 -3.35 7.17
CA GLN A 179 27.30 -2.17 7.70
C GLN A 179 26.84 -1.28 6.54
N SER A 180 26.12 -1.83 5.57
CA SER A 180 25.69 -1.10 4.37
C SER A 180 24.32 -1.58 3.87
N MET A 181 23.67 -0.77 3.03
CA MET A 181 22.52 -1.25 2.25
C MET A 181 23.02 -2.05 1.05
N ARG A 182 22.25 -3.07 0.65
CA ARG A 182 22.49 -3.89 -0.54
C ARG A 182 21.20 -3.99 -1.34
N ARG A 183 21.26 -3.92 -2.68
CA ARG A 183 20.05 -4.12 -3.51
C ARG A 183 19.68 -5.60 -3.54
N LEU A 184 18.38 -5.89 -3.51
CA LEU A 184 17.90 -7.27 -3.58
C LEU A 184 18.21 -7.91 -4.93
N PRO A 185 18.45 -9.24 -4.98
CA PRO A 185 18.50 -9.99 -6.23
C PRO A 185 17.16 -9.94 -6.96
N HIS A 186 17.18 -9.97 -8.29
CA HIS A 186 15.97 -9.90 -9.11
C HIS A 186 15.01 -11.08 -8.86
N GLU A 187 15.54 -12.25 -8.52
CA GLU A 187 14.76 -13.45 -8.19
C GLU A 187 13.95 -13.25 -6.90
N VAL A 188 14.54 -12.58 -5.91
CA VAL A 188 13.87 -12.27 -4.63
C VAL A 188 12.77 -11.25 -4.85
N ILE A 189 13.05 -10.21 -5.65
CA ILE A 189 12.04 -9.20 -6.04
C ILE A 189 10.87 -9.90 -6.76
N ALA A 190 11.16 -10.76 -7.73
CA ALA A 190 10.13 -11.47 -8.49
C ALA A 190 9.30 -12.41 -7.61
N ALA A 191 9.93 -13.23 -6.77
CA ALA A 191 9.24 -14.17 -5.90
C ALA A 191 8.38 -13.45 -4.84
N GLY A 192 8.95 -12.38 -4.26
CA GLY A 192 8.34 -11.57 -3.22
C GLY A 192 7.37 -10.50 -3.72
N SER A 193 7.11 -10.38 -5.02
CA SER A 193 6.16 -9.39 -5.54
C SER A 193 4.71 -9.88 -5.44
N ALA A 194 3.83 -9.00 -4.95
CA ALA A 194 2.38 -9.09 -5.08
C ALA A 194 1.84 -7.86 -5.80
N TRP A 195 0.67 -7.99 -6.42
CA TRP A 195 -0.03 -6.87 -7.06
C TRP A 195 -1.06 -6.32 -6.08
N VAL A 196 -0.88 -5.06 -5.68
CA VAL A 196 -1.65 -4.42 -4.61
C VAL A 196 -2.22 -3.11 -5.13
N SER A 197 -3.50 -2.87 -4.87
CA SER A 197 -4.21 -1.64 -5.23
C SER A 197 -4.48 -0.79 -3.99
N GLY A 198 -4.90 0.46 -4.18
CA GLY A 198 -5.25 1.35 -3.07
C GLY A 198 -6.39 0.81 -2.18
N LEU A 199 -7.19 -0.13 -2.67
CA LEU A 199 -8.32 -0.72 -1.94
C LEU A 199 -7.94 -1.66 -0.81
N VAL A 200 -6.69 -2.11 -0.76
CA VAL A 200 -6.16 -2.89 0.35
C VAL A 200 -6.26 -2.16 1.69
N HIS A 201 -6.20 -0.82 1.65
CA HIS A 201 -6.34 0.06 2.81
C HIS A 201 -7.79 0.55 2.95
N ASP A 202 -8.28 0.65 4.17
CA ASP A 202 -9.67 1.05 4.45
C ASP A 202 -10.00 2.45 3.92
N GLU A 203 -9.12 3.43 4.15
CA GLU A 203 -9.21 4.77 3.55
C GLU A 203 -9.11 4.81 2.01
N GLY A 204 -8.71 3.72 1.34
CA GLY A 204 -8.84 3.60 -0.11
C GLY A 204 -10.30 3.50 -0.55
N ALA A 205 -11.22 3.14 0.36
CA ALA A 205 -12.65 2.98 0.10
C ALA A 205 -13.44 4.30 0.06
N ARG A 206 -12.80 5.43 -0.23
CA ARG A 206 -13.51 6.72 -0.30
C ARG A 206 -14.49 6.72 -1.47
N PRO A 207 -15.80 6.92 -1.25
CA PRO A 207 -16.82 6.81 -2.30
C PRO A 207 -16.52 7.64 -3.55
N GLN A 208 -16.09 8.88 -3.35
CA GLN A 208 -15.74 9.81 -4.43
C GLN A 208 -14.56 9.31 -5.28
N TRP A 209 -13.54 8.71 -4.66
CA TRP A 209 -12.39 8.17 -5.39
C TRP A 209 -12.79 6.92 -6.18
N LEU A 210 -13.58 6.05 -5.57
CA LEU A 210 -14.13 4.88 -6.23
C LEU A 210 -14.92 5.27 -7.47
N LEU A 211 -15.84 6.23 -7.36
CA LEU A 211 -16.64 6.69 -8.50
C LEU A 211 -15.78 7.35 -9.58
N MET A 212 -14.86 8.25 -9.20
CA MET A 212 -14.00 8.96 -10.14
C MET A 212 -13.08 8.03 -10.94
N CYS A 213 -12.61 6.94 -10.33
CA CYS A 213 -11.67 6.02 -10.97
C CYS A 213 -12.34 4.78 -11.60
N ALA A 214 -13.67 4.67 -11.58
CA ALA A 214 -14.43 3.52 -12.09
C ALA A 214 -14.57 3.52 -13.62
N THR A 215 -13.44 3.39 -14.33
CA THR A 215 -13.41 3.29 -15.79
C THR A 215 -14.03 1.97 -16.29
N GLU A 216 -14.43 1.90 -17.56
CA GLU A 216 -14.89 0.64 -18.18
C GLU A 216 -13.82 -0.46 -18.10
N GLN A 217 -12.55 -0.08 -18.19
CA GLN A 217 -11.43 -1.01 -17.99
C GLN A 217 -11.40 -1.54 -16.55
N ALA A 218 -11.57 -0.68 -15.54
CA ALA A 218 -11.64 -1.12 -14.15
C ALA A 218 -12.83 -2.06 -13.92
N LYS A 219 -13.96 -1.82 -14.61
CA LYS A 219 -15.15 -2.69 -14.54
C LYS A 219 -14.90 -4.06 -15.16
N ALA A 220 -14.26 -4.10 -16.32
CA ALA A 220 -13.92 -5.34 -17.01
C ALA A 220 -12.83 -6.13 -16.27
N ALA A 221 -11.92 -5.44 -15.57
CA ALA A 221 -10.80 -6.04 -14.84
C ALA A 221 -11.14 -6.46 -13.41
N TRP A 222 -12.38 -6.27 -12.93
CA TRP A 222 -12.72 -6.64 -11.55
C TRP A 222 -12.60 -8.15 -11.33
N PRO A 223 -11.81 -8.61 -10.35
CA PRO A 223 -11.50 -10.02 -10.16
C PRO A 223 -12.72 -10.88 -9.86
N ALA A 224 -12.76 -12.09 -10.41
CA ALA A 224 -13.83 -13.05 -10.17
C ALA A 224 -13.87 -13.51 -8.71
N GLU A 225 -12.69 -13.70 -8.10
CA GLU A 225 -12.52 -14.05 -6.68
C GLU A 225 -13.08 -12.97 -5.74
N SER A 226 -13.15 -11.73 -6.23
CA SER A 226 -13.72 -10.58 -5.53
C SER A 226 -15.19 -10.35 -5.88
N GLY A 227 -15.86 -11.38 -6.39
CA GLY A 227 -17.28 -11.39 -6.76
C GLY A 227 -17.58 -10.86 -8.18
N GLY A 228 -16.54 -10.58 -8.97
CA GLY A 228 -16.67 -10.18 -10.38
C GLY A 228 -17.42 -8.86 -10.61
N PRO A 229 -17.80 -8.57 -11.87
CA PRO A 229 -18.39 -7.28 -12.25
C PRO A 229 -19.64 -6.90 -11.45
N GLN A 230 -20.45 -7.87 -11.03
CA GLN A 230 -21.66 -7.62 -10.24
C GLN A 230 -21.34 -7.11 -8.84
N ALA A 231 -20.27 -7.59 -8.21
CA ALA A 231 -19.82 -7.05 -6.93
C ALA A 231 -19.40 -5.59 -7.05
N LEU A 232 -18.65 -5.25 -8.10
CA LEU A 232 -18.27 -3.86 -8.38
C LEU A 232 -19.48 -2.97 -8.62
N LEU A 233 -20.49 -3.41 -9.39
CA LEU A 233 -21.71 -2.62 -9.59
C LEU A 233 -22.42 -2.30 -8.27
N ARG A 234 -22.46 -3.25 -7.32
CA ARG A 234 -23.01 -2.99 -5.97
C ARG A 234 -22.17 -2.01 -5.18
N ILE A 235 -20.83 -2.09 -5.27
CA ILE A 235 -19.91 -1.13 -4.66
C ILE A 235 -20.20 0.28 -5.21
N LEU A 236 -20.26 0.44 -6.53
CA LEU A 236 -20.52 1.72 -7.17
C LEU A 236 -21.91 2.28 -6.81
N ALA A 237 -22.95 1.44 -6.81
CA ALA A 237 -24.29 1.85 -6.38
C ALA A 237 -24.30 2.31 -4.92
N ARG A 238 -23.55 1.66 -4.03
CA ARG A 238 -23.40 2.12 -2.64
C ARG A 238 -22.66 3.46 -2.58
N CYS A 239 -21.59 3.63 -3.36
CA CYS A 239 -20.87 4.90 -3.43
C CYS A 239 -21.78 6.05 -3.87
N GLU A 240 -22.65 5.85 -4.86
CA GLU A 240 -23.63 6.86 -5.29
C GLU A 240 -24.59 7.27 -4.18
N VAL A 241 -25.11 6.31 -3.41
CA VAL A 241 -25.98 6.58 -2.26
C VAL A 241 -25.25 7.46 -1.23
N ILE A 242 -23.98 7.15 -0.95
CA ILE A 242 -23.18 7.93 0.01
C ILE A 242 -22.91 9.33 -0.53
N SER A 243 -22.53 9.45 -1.81
CA SER A 243 -22.26 10.76 -2.44
C SER A 243 -23.49 11.65 -2.51
N GLU A 244 -24.68 11.08 -2.76
CA GLU A 244 -25.95 11.80 -2.73
C GLU A 244 -26.27 12.32 -1.31
N ALA A 245 -26.14 11.46 -0.30
CA ALA A 245 -26.35 11.83 1.10
C ALA A 245 -25.38 12.94 1.55
N GLN A 246 -24.09 12.84 1.19
CA GLN A 246 -23.09 13.88 1.46
C GLN A 246 -23.46 15.20 0.79
N SER A 247 -23.90 15.15 -0.47
CA SER A 247 -24.31 16.35 -1.21
C SER A 247 -25.53 17.03 -0.59
N GLN A 248 -26.50 16.25 -0.09
CA GLN A 248 -27.65 16.78 0.63
C GLN A 248 -27.22 17.44 1.95
N TYR A 249 -26.34 16.80 2.71
CA TYR A 249 -25.79 17.37 3.94
C TYR A 249 -25.09 18.72 3.71
N TYR A 250 -24.26 18.84 2.68
CA TYR A 250 -23.58 20.11 2.36
C TYR A 250 -24.57 21.22 2.00
N LYS A 251 -25.64 20.92 1.26
CA LYS A 251 -26.70 21.89 0.93
C LYS A 251 -27.43 22.39 2.16
N GLU A 252 -27.84 21.46 3.04
CA GLU A 252 -28.52 21.82 4.29
C GLU A 252 -27.66 22.73 5.20
N ARG A 253 -26.34 22.55 5.16
CA ARG A 253 -25.38 23.38 5.90
C ARG A 253 -25.18 24.76 5.26
N GLU A 254 -25.21 24.86 3.94
CA GLU A 254 -25.19 26.16 3.25
C GLU A 254 -26.45 26.97 3.54
N ASP A 255 -27.61 26.28 3.63
CA ASP A 255 -28.90 26.91 3.93
C ASP A 255 -29.04 27.35 5.40
N ASP A 256 -28.36 26.68 6.34
CA ASP A 256 -28.30 27.08 7.75
C ASP A 256 -26.86 27.02 8.31
N PRO A 257 -26.08 28.11 8.19
CA PRO A 257 -24.70 28.15 8.68
C PRO A 257 -24.59 28.08 10.21
N ASN A 258 -25.70 28.29 10.94
CA ASN A 258 -25.75 28.18 12.39
C ASN A 258 -26.13 26.77 12.87
N ARG A 259 -26.49 25.87 11.94
CA ARG A 259 -26.68 24.45 12.24
C ARG A 259 -25.35 23.88 12.70
N ILE A 260 -25.18 23.83 14.02
CA ILE A 260 -24.11 23.09 14.67
C ILE A 260 -24.25 21.67 14.11
N PRO A 261 -23.21 21.13 13.44
CA PRO A 261 -23.22 19.72 13.08
C PRO A 261 -23.62 18.98 14.34
N ASP A 262 -24.71 18.24 14.28
CA ASP A 262 -25.04 17.25 15.27
C ASP A 262 -23.72 16.55 15.65
N GLN A 263 -23.48 16.25 16.92
CA GLN A 263 -22.21 15.62 17.33
C GLN A 263 -21.99 14.22 16.70
N HIS A 264 -22.96 13.76 15.91
CA HIS A 264 -22.94 12.58 15.01
C HIS A 264 -22.69 12.97 13.55
N GLY A 265 -22.39 14.24 13.32
CA GLY A 265 -22.13 14.86 12.04
C GLY A 265 -20.96 14.10 11.46
N TRP A 266 -21.29 13.33 10.42
CA TRP A 266 -20.42 12.40 9.76
C TRP A 266 -19.03 12.98 9.79
N SER A 267 -18.19 12.43 10.65
CA SER A 267 -16.77 12.61 10.48
C SER A 267 -16.57 12.33 9.00
N MET A 268 -16.00 13.26 8.23
CA MET A 268 -15.64 13.00 6.83
C MET A 268 -14.75 11.75 6.67
N PHE A 269 -14.35 11.16 7.80
CA PHE A 269 -13.55 9.99 8.01
C PHE A 269 -14.34 8.78 8.57
N GLU A 270 -15.63 8.89 8.88
CA GLU A 270 -16.44 7.73 9.25
C GLU A 270 -16.68 6.88 8.01
N GLN A 271 -16.04 5.72 8.01
CA GLN A 271 -16.09 4.78 6.91
C GLN A 271 -17.45 4.07 6.88
N ASP A 272 -18.11 4.08 5.72
CA ASP A 272 -19.39 3.41 5.55
C ASP A 272 -19.24 1.89 5.71
N THR A 273 -19.82 1.33 6.77
CA THR A 273 -19.65 -0.10 7.12
C THR A 273 -20.11 -1.04 6.01
N GLU A 274 -21.18 -0.69 5.28
CA GLU A 274 -21.67 -1.49 4.17
C GLU A 274 -20.70 -1.48 2.99
N LEU A 275 -20.13 -0.32 2.65
CA LEU A 275 -19.09 -0.21 1.63
C LEU A 275 -17.84 -1.00 2.01
N LEU A 276 -17.39 -0.91 3.27
CA LEU A 276 -16.27 -1.73 3.77
C LEU A 276 -16.58 -3.23 3.63
N ARG A 277 -17.80 -3.65 3.97
CA ARG A 277 -18.25 -5.04 3.84
C ARG A 277 -18.26 -5.50 2.38
N LEU A 278 -18.70 -4.65 1.45
CA LEU A 278 -18.71 -4.94 0.02
C LEU A 278 -17.29 -5.05 -0.56
N LEU A 279 -16.33 -4.29 -0.02
CA LEU A 279 -14.92 -4.32 -0.43
C LEU A 279 -14.09 -5.44 0.23
N ALA A 280 -14.58 -6.02 1.33
CA ALA A 280 -13.86 -7.03 2.09
C ALA A 280 -13.34 -8.22 1.26
N PRO A 281 -14.08 -8.78 0.28
CA PRO A 281 -13.57 -9.84 -0.58
C PRO A 281 -12.32 -9.44 -1.37
N GLU A 282 -12.29 -8.22 -1.92
CA GLU A 282 -11.12 -7.73 -2.67
C GLU A 282 -9.92 -7.49 -1.75
N ARG A 283 -10.13 -6.94 -0.55
CA ARG A 283 -9.05 -6.78 0.43
C ARG A 283 -8.46 -8.12 0.84
N GLN A 284 -9.33 -9.09 1.13
CA GLN A 284 -8.90 -10.42 1.50
C GLN A 284 -8.08 -11.08 0.38
N ARG A 285 -8.54 -10.98 -0.87
CA ARG A 285 -7.80 -11.47 -2.04
C ARG A 285 -6.40 -10.85 -2.14
N GLN A 286 -6.28 -9.54 -1.93
CA GLN A 286 -4.97 -8.87 -1.96
C GLN A 286 -4.07 -9.30 -0.80
N HIS A 287 -4.61 -9.42 0.42
CA HIS A 287 -3.86 -9.95 1.56
C HIS A 287 -3.35 -11.38 1.32
N ASP A 288 -4.19 -12.26 0.77
CA ASP A 288 -3.77 -13.63 0.42
C ASP A 288 -2.70 -13.61 -0.69
N GLY A 289 -2.78 -12.67 -1.63
CA GLY A 289 -1.73 -12.42 -2.62
C GLY A 289 -0.39 -12.02 -2.01
N MET A 290 -0.40 -11.12 -1.01
CA MET A 290 0.78 -10.71 -0.24
C MET A 290 1.38 -11.88 0.56
N VAL A 291 0.54 -12.68 1.22
CA VAL A 291 0.99 -13.88 1.95
C VAL A 291 1.62 -14.90 1.00
N THR A 292 0.99 -15.13 -0.15
CA THR A 292 1.50 -16.07 -1.16
C THR A 292 2.86 -15.61 -1.69
N SER A 293 3.08 -14.30 -1.92
CA SER A 293 4.38 -13.80 -2.37
C SER A 293 5.47 -13.95 -1.29
N MET A 294 5.14 -13.68 -0.02
CA MET A 294 6.03 -13.94 1.11
C MET A 294 6.42 -15.42 1.19
N MET A 295 5.47 -16.35 1.04
CA MET A 295 5.75 -17.78 1.05
C MET A 295 6.67 -18.20 -0.12
N ARG A 296 6.44 -17.69 -1.33
CA ARG A 296 7.33 -17.95 -2.48
C ARG A 296 8.74 -17.45 -2.23
N MET A 297 8.88 -16.23 -1.71
CA MET A 297 10.17 -15.64 -1.36
C MET A 297 10.90 -16.46 -0.30
N VAL A 298 10.23 -16.85 0.80
CA VAL A 298 10.83 -17.69 1.85
C VAL A 298 11.24 -19.05 1.31
N SER A 299 10.43 -19.66 0.43
CA SER A 299 10.79 -20.93 -0.22
C SER A 299 12.03 -20.80 -1.12
N LEU A 300 12.15 -19.69 -1.87
CA LEU A 300 13.30 -19.42 -2.74
C LEU A 300 14.60 -19.28 -1.93
N VAL A 301 14.53 -18.55 -0.82
CA VAL A 301 15.67 -18.26 0.06
C VAL A 301 16.04 -19.48 0.91
N GLY A 302 15.06 -20.23 1.38
CA GLY A 302 15.27 -21.39 2.22
C GLY A 302 15.96 -22.57 1.53
N GLY A 303 16.05 -22.54 0.20
CA GLY A 303 16.44 -23.67 -0.65
C GLY A 303 15.38 -24.78 -0.56
N ALA A 304 14.96 -25.34 -1.69
CA ALA A 304 14.50 -26.73 -1.62
C ALA A 304 15.70 -27.52 -1.06
N PRO A 305 15.53 -28.44 -0.09
CA PRO A 305 16.61 -29.38 0.20
C PRO A 305 16.96 -30.00 -1.14
N ALA A 306 18.22 -29.87 -1.56
CA ALA A 306 18.70 -30.55 -2.75
C ALA A 306 18.31 -32.01 -2.55
N CYS A 307 17.38 -32.51 -3.36
CA CYS A 307 17.08 -33.93 -3.41
C CYS A 307 18.41 -34.58 -3.80
N SER A 308 19.08 -35.15 -2.81
CA SER A 308 20.29 -35.94 -2.95
C SER A 308 19.90 -37.40 -3.10
#